data_AF-A0A482WYK3-F1
#
_entry.id   AF-A0A482WYK3-F1
#
_cell.length_a   1.000
_cell.length_b   1.000
_cell.length_c   1.000
_cell.angle_alpha   90.00
_cell.angle_beta   90.00
_cell.angle_gamma   90.00
#
_symmetry.space_group_name_H-M   'P 1'
#
loop_
_entity.id
_entity.type
_entity.pdbx_description
1 polymer ?
#
loop_
_entity_poly.entity_id
_entity_poly.type
_entity_poly.pdbx_seq_one_letter_code
_entity_poly.pdbx_strand_id
1 'polypeptide(L)' 'MTDRKTVIKNADMSEDMQQDAVDCAVQGMEKFNVEKDIAAFIKKEFDKKYSPT' A
#
# COMPACT_ATOMS: atom_id res chain seq x y z
N MET A 1 -5.10 -9.99 -17.15
CA MET A 1 -4.72 -9.71 -15.75
C MET A 1 -6.02 -9.51 -15.01
N THR A 2 -6.36 -10.33 -14.01
CA THR A 2 -7.56 -10.12 -13.21
C THR A 2 -7.54 -8.68 -12.70
N ASP A 3 -8.53 -7.89 -13.08
CA ASP A 3 -8.70 -6.49 -12.70
C ASP A 3 -8.77 -6.37 -11.17
N ARG A 4 -7.61 -6.27 -10.51
CA ARG A 4 -7.53 -5.87 -9.10
C ARG A 4 -7.89 -4.40 -9.05
N LYS A 5 -9.19 -4.12 -9.11
CA LYS A 5 -9.73 -2.78 -9.04
C LYS A 5 -9.55 -2.27 -7.62
N THR A 6 -8.61 -1.36 -7.44
CA THR A 6 -8.44 -0.66 -6.16
C THR A 6 -9.57 0.35 -5.99
N VAL A 7 -10.17 0.37 -4.80
CA VAL A 7 -11.27 1.30 -4.47
C VAL A 7 -10.91 2.04 -3.20
N ILE A 8 -10.59 3.33 -3.34
CA ILE A 8 -10.31 4.22 -2.22
C ILE A 8 -11.65 4.63 -1.60
N LYS A 9 -11.86 4.32 -0.31
CA LYS A 9 -13.09 4.65 0.42
C LYS A 9 -13.03 6.04 1.05
N ASN A 10 -11.88 6.41 1.57
CA ASN A 10 -11.57 7.70 2.16
C ASN A 10 -10.05 7.86 2.19
N ALA A 11 -9.54 9.06 1.98
CA ALA A 11 -8.13 9.39 2.05
C ALA A 11 -7.96 10.88 2.40
N ASP A 12 -7.04 11.19 3.30
CA ASP A 12 -6.63 12.55 3.66
C ASP A 12 -5.12 12.71 3.40
N MET A 13 -4.72 12.37 2.17
CA MET A 13 -3.34 12.43 1.69
C MET A 13 -3.34 12.84 0.21
N SER A 14 -2.22 13.32 -0.32
CA SER A 14 -2.10 13.74 -1.72
C SER A 14 -2.34 12.58 -2.69
N GLU A 15 -2.83 12.87 -3.90
CA GLU A 15 -3.07 11.83 -4.93
C GLU A 15 -1.82 11.00 -5.23
N ASP A 16 -0.64 11.63 -5.25
CA ASP A 16 0.64 10.94 -5.42
C ASP A 16 0.88 9.93 -4.29
N MET A 17 0.59 10.30 -3.04
CA MET A 17 0.73 9.41 -1.89
C MET A 17 -0.32 8.30 -1.90
N GLN A 18 -1.54 8.59 -2.35
CA GLN A 18 -2.58 7.58 -2.52
C GLN A 18 -2.16 6.54 -3.56
N GLN A 19 -1.62 6.98 -4.69
CA GLN A 19 -1.15 6.07 -5.74
C GLN A 19 0.01 5.21 -5.23
N ASP A 20 0.97 5.81 -4.53
CA ASP A 20 2.05 5.08 -3.87
C ASP A 20 1.54 4.05 -2.85
N ALA A 21 0.45 4.36 -2.12
CA ALA A 21 -0.19 3.43 -1.18
C ALA A 21 -0.80 2.23 -1.89
N VAL A 22 -1.49 2.48 -3.02
CA VAL A 22 -2.06 1.45 -3.86
C VAL A 22 -0.97 0.55 -4.43
N ASP A 23 0.07 1.12 -5.00
CA ASP A 23 1.16 0.37 -5.61
C ASP A 23 1.91 -0.49 -4.58
N CYS A 24 2.13 0.06 -3.38
CA CYS A 24 2.75 -0.67 -2.28
C CYS A 24 1.87 -1.84 -1.80
N ALA A 25 0.55 -1.63 -1.71
CA ALA A 25 -0.40 -2.69 -1.35
C ALA A 25 -0.46 -3.80 -2.41
N VAL A 26 -0.45 -3.45 -3.69
CA VAL A 26 -0.40 -4.43 -4.80
C VAL A 26 0.88 -5.25 -4.72
N GLN A 27 2.04 -4.62 -4.55
CA GLN A 27 3.31 -5.32 -4.40
C GLN A 27 3.35 -6.21 -3.16
N GLY A 28 2.78 -5.75 -2.05
CA GLY A 28 2.66 -6.53 -0.81
C GLY A 28 1.83 -7.79 -1.04
N MET A 29 0.67 -7.66 -1.66
CA MET A 29 -0.21 -8.79 -2.00
C MET A 29 0.40 -9.79 -2.98
N GLU A 30 1.37 -9.36 -3.81
CA GLU A 30 2.08 -10.27 -4.73
C GLU A 30 3.24 -11.00 -4.06
N LYS A 31 3.93 -10.36 -3.11
CA LYS A 31 5.07 -10.94 -2.41
C LYS A 31 4.68 -11.80 -1.21
N PHE A 32 3.55 -11.51 -0.58
CA PHE A 32 3.13 -12.13 0.66
C PHE A 32 1.71 -12.66 0.54
N ASN A 33 1.48 -13.86 1.10
CA ASN A 33 0.15 -14.48 1.17
C ASN A 33 -0.52 -14.29 2.55
N VAL A 34 0.20 -13.70 3.51
CA VAL A 34 -0.27 -13.50 4.88
C VAL A 34 -0.55 -12.02 5.10
N GLU A 35 -1.79 -11.69 5.49
CA GLU A 35 -2.27 -10.31 5.69
C GLU A 35 -1.38 -9.50 6.65
N LYS A 36 -0.90 -10.15 7.72
CA LYS A 36 0.04 -9.54 8.67
C LYS A 36 1.33 -9.06 7.99
N ASP A 37 1.88 -9.87 7.09
CA ASP A 37 3.14 -9.57 6.43
C ASP A 37 2.95 -8.52 5.33
N ILE A 38 1.79 -8.54 4.65
CA ILE A 38 1.38 -7.49 3.71
C ILE A 38 1.29 -6.14 4.45
N ALA A 39 0.60 -6.08 5.59
CA ALA A 39 0.49 -4.86 6.39
C ALA A 39 1.86 -4.37 6.90
N ALA A 40 2.72 -5.28 7.35
CA ALA A 40 4.07 -4.94 7.80
C ALA A 40 4.94 -4.41 6.64
N PHE A 41 4.80 -4.98 5.44
CA PHE A 41 5.48 -4.52 4.24
C PHE A 41 5.06 -3.09 3.87
N ILE A 42 3.74 -2.84 3.78
CA ILE A 42 3.20 -1.52 3.45
C ILE A 42 3.67 -0.48 4.46
N LYS A 43 3.54 -0.77 5.77
CA LYS A 43 4.00 0.13 6.83
C LYS A 43 5.49 0.45 6.68
N LYS A 44 6.33 -0.57 6.50
CA LYS A 44 7.79 -0.40 6.41
C LYS A 44 8.22 0.44 5.20
N GLU A 45 7.55 0.28 4.06
CA GLU A 45 7.84 1.06 2.87
C GLU A 45 7.36 2.52 3.02
N PHE A 46 6.19 2.73 3.63
CA PHE A 46 5.68 4.06 3.95
C PHE A 46 6.54 4.81 4.97
N ASP A 47 6.93 4.14 6.06
CA ASP A 47 7.81 4.72 7.09
C ASP A 47 9.15 5.19 6.48
N LYS A 48 9.70 4.43 5.51
CA LYS A 48 10.94 4.80 4.80
C LYS A 48 10.76 6.00 3.87
N LYS A 49 9.63 6.06 3.15
CA LYS A 49 9.40 7.04 2.09
C LYS A 49 8.90 8.38 2.61
N TYR A 50 8.06 8.37 3.64
CA TYR A 50 7.34 9.55 4.13
C TYR A 50 7.74 9.99 5.55
N SER A 51 8.76 9.36 6.12
CA SER A 51 9.25 9.50 7.50
C SER A 51 8.48 8.64 8.51
N PRO A 52 9.16 8.08 9.52
CA PRO A 52 8.51 7.29 10.55
C PRO A 52 7.64 8.18 11.44
N THR A 53 6.42 7.73 11.71
CA THR A 53 5.60 8.20 12.84
C THR A 53 5.93 7.41 14.09
#